data_AF-A0A7S0J5D5-F1
#
_entry.id   AF-A0A7S0J5D5-F1
#
_cell.length_a   1.000
_cell.length_b   1.000
_cell.length_c   1.000
_cell.angle_alpha   90.00
_cell.angle_beta   90.00
_cell.angle_gamma   90.00
#
_symmetry.space_group_name_H-M   'P 1'
#
loop_
_entity.id
_entity.type
_entity.pdbx_description
1 polymer ?
#
loop_
_entity_poly.entity_id
_entity_poly.type
_entity_poly.pdbx_seq_one_letter_code
_entity_poly.pdbx_strand_id
1 'polypeptide(L)'
;AAPSPPLRVSTAYSNPSYVHNHVVPAVEAFFRSIALGAERSLQDILRLLTLWFEHGGDEGVDEAVGRGLAQTPIDTWLDVTPQVIARIHSKRRRVRERVLALLVRVA
;
A
#
# COMPACT_ATOMS: atom_id res chain seq x y z
N ALA A 1 -29.40 39.29 14.35
CA ALA A 1 -28.61 38.54 13.33
C ALA A 1 -27.85 37.43 14.05
N ALA A 2 -28.17 36.17 13.76
CA ALA A 2 -27.46 35.03 14.35
C ALA A 2 -26.10 34.85 13.66
N PRO A 3 -25.03 34.47 14.38
CA PRO A 3 -23.72 34.25 13.77
C PRO A 3 -23.75 33.00 12.88
N SER A 4 -23.17 33.13 11.69
CA SER A 4 -22.99 32.02 10.75
C SER A 4 -22.16 30.90 11.38
N PRO A 5 -22.51 29.61 11.17
CA PRO A 5 -21.73 28.50 11.69
C PRO A 5 -20.34 28.44 11.02
N PRO A 6 -19.29 27.99 11.75
CA PRO A 6 -17.96 27.90 11.18
C PRO A 6 -17.94 26.86 10.06
N LEU A 7 -17.28 27.20 8.95
CA LEU A 7 -16.94 26.27 7.88
C LEU A 7 -16.12 25.13 8.46
N ARG A 8 -16.77 24.01 8.79
CA ARG A 8 -16.06 22.77 9.12
C ARG A 8 -15.39 22.30 7.84
N VAL A 9 -14.07 22.41 7.76
CA VAL A 9 -13.28 21.62 6.82
C VAL A 9 -13.58 20.15 7.15
N SER A 10 -14.44 19.54 6.35
CA SER A 10 -14.84 18.14 6.48
C SER A 10 -13.65 17.26 6.14
N THR A 11 -12.98 16.76 7.16
CA THR A 11 -11.89 15.78 7.09
C THR A 11 -12.34 14.36 6.72
N ALA A 12 -13.47 14.15 6.03
CA ALA A 12 -13.98 12.79 5.82
C ALA A 12 -14.88 12.63 4.58
N TYR A 13 -14.27 12.59 3.40
CA TYR A 13 -14.75 11.72 2.32
C TYR A 13 -13.52 11.07 1.69
N SER A 14 -13.04 9.98 2.29
CA SER A 14 -12.28 8.99 1.51
C SER A 14 -13.27 8.45 0.48
N ASN A 15 -13.34 9.13 -0.66
CA ASN A 15 -14.28 8.83 -1.71
C ASN A 15 -13.87 7.45 -2.25
N PRO A 16 -14.71 6.39 -2.15
CA PRO A 16 -14.34 5.05 -2.63
C PRO A 16 -13.88 5.08 -4.10
N SER A 17 -14.46 6.00 -4.87
CA SER A 17 -14.05 6.31 -6.23
C SER A 17 -12.59 6.77 -6.36
N TYR A 18 -12.05 7.55 -5.41
CA TYR A 18 -10.66 8.00 -5.44
C TYR A 18 -9.68 6.83 -5.28
N VAL A 19 -9.93 5.94 -4.32
CA VAL A 19 -9.09 4.77 -4.07
C VAL A 19 -9.10 3.86 -5.30
N HIS A 20 -10.28 3.55 -5.81
CA HIS A 20 -10.44 2.71 -6.98
C HIS A 20 -9.83 3.33 -8.26
N ASN A 21 -10.00 4.63 -8.49
CA ASN A 21 -9.59 5.27 -9.74
C ASN A 21 -8.13 5.72 -9.77
N HIS A 22 -7.48 5.86 -8.61
CA HIS A 22 -6.10 6.39 -8.54
C HIS A 22 -5.15 5.50 -7.74
N VAL A 23 -5.56 5.05 -6.55
CA VAL A 23 -4.66 4.29 -5.67
C VAL A 23 -4.44 2.89 -6.20
N VAL A 24 -5.50 2.18 -6.60
CA VAL A 24 -5.39 0.82 -7.16
C VAL A 24 -4.53 0.82 -8.43
N PRO A 25 -4.79 1.68 -9.45
CA PRO A 25 -3.93 1.78 -10.63
C PRO A 25 -2.48 2.15 -10.31
N ALA A 26 -2.24 3.03 -9.33
CA ALA A 26 -0.89 3.41 -8.93
C ALA A 26 -0.13 2.24 -8.29
N VAL A 27 -0.78 1.47 -7.41
CA VAL A 27 -0.22 0.24 -6.82
C VAL A 27 0.20 -0.73 -7.92
N GLU A 28 -0.70 -1.00 -8.87
CA GLU A 28 -0.40 -1.89 -10.00
C GLU A 28 0.74 -1.34 -10.88
N ALA A 29 0.79 -0.03 -11.10
CA ALA A 29 1.86 0.63 -11.86
C ALA A 29 3.22 0.50 -11.16
N PHE A 30 3.28 0.65 -9.83
CA PHE A 30 4.52 0.45 -9.09
C PHE A 30 5.01 -0.99 -9.17
N PHE A 31 4.12 -1.99 -9.06
CA PHE A 31 4.52 -3.39 -9.27
C PHE A 31 5.10 -3.62 -10.67
N ARG A 32 4.51 -3.03 -11.71
CA ARG A 32 5.07 -3.08 -13.07
C ARG A 32 6.43 -2.40 -13.16
N SER A 33 6.60 -1.23 -12.54
CA SER A 33 7.88 -0.49 -12.53
C SER A 33 8.99 -1.31 -11.86
N ILE A 34 8.68 -1.90 -10.70
CA ILE A 34 9.61 -2.74 -9.93
C ILE A 34 10.02 -3.98 -10.73
N ALA A 35 9.08 -4.60 -11.45
CA ALA A 35 9.37 -5.76 -12.29
C ALA A 35 10.29 -5.43 -13.50
N LEU A 36 10.30 -4.17 -13.95
CA LEU A 36 11.09 -3.72 -15.11
C LEU A 36 12.47 -3.18 -14.75
N GLY A 37 12.72 -2.78 -13.48
CA GLY A 37 13.89 -1.97 -13.11
C GLY A 37 14.86 -2.68 -12.16
N ALA A 38 16.02 -3.11 -12.67
CA ALA A 38 17.07 -3.80 -11.89
C ALA A 38 17.90 -2.90 -10.94
N GLU A 39 18.00 -1.58 -11.18
CA GLU A 39 18.88 -0.67 -10.40
C GLU A 39 18.16 0.51 -9.71
N ARG A 40 16.86 0.72 -9.96
CA ARG A 40 16.06 1.85 -9.40
C ARG A 40 14.80 1.42 -8.64
N SER A 41 14.71 0.15 -8.27
CA SER A 41 13.52 -0.42 -7.64
C SER A 41 13.24 0.12 -6.24
N LEU A 42 14.26 0.46 -5.44
CA LEU A 42 14.07 0.82 -4.02
C LEU A 42 13.10 1.99 -3.82
N GLN A 43 13.23 3.07 -4.59
CA GLN A 43 12.33 4.23 -4.44
C GLN A 43 10.88 3.86 -4.79
N ASP A 44 10.69 3.04 -5.82
CA ASP A 44 9.36 2.57 -6.23
C ASP A 44 8.78 1.59 -5.22
N ILE A 45 9.61 0.74 -4.60
CA ILE A 45 9.21 -0.14 -3.50
C ILE A 45 8.76 0.72 -2.30
N LEU A 46 9.50 1.76 -1.93
CA LEU A 46 9.10 2.64 -0.82
C LEU A 46 7.78 3.36 -1.10
N ARG A 47 7.57 3.82 -2.33
CA ARG A 47 6.30 4.45 -2.75
C ARG A 47 5.14 3.46 -2.72
N LEU A 48 5.37 2.24 -3.19
CA LEU A 48 4.42 1.14 -3.09
C LEU A 48 4.08 0.82 -1.64
N LEU A 49 5.08 0.65 -0.77
CA LEU A 49 4.88 0.38 0.66
C LEU A 49 4.10 1.52 1.33
N THR A 50 4.36 2.77 0.94
CA THR A 50 3.61 3.93 1.44
C THR A 50 2.13 3.82 1.07
N LEU A 51 1.80 3.63 -0.22
CA LEU A 51 0.42 3.50 -0.67
C LEU A 51 -0.28 2.29 -0.08
N TRP A 52 0.38 1.13 -0.06
CA TRP A 52 -0.17 -0.09 0.53
C TRP A 52 -0.41 0.09 2.03
N PHE A 53 0.55 0.63 2.77
CA PHE A 53 0.36 0.88 4.20
C PHE A 53 -0.51 2.09 4.49
N GLU A 54 -0.91 2.92 3.55
CA GLU A 54 -1.92 3.96 3.78
C GLU A 54 -3.32 3.43 3.47
N HIS A 55 -3.48 2.71 2.36
CA HIS A 55 -4.78 2.34 1.81
C HIS A 55 -5.13 0.85 1.88
N GLY A 56 -4.23 -0.03 2.32
CA GLY A 56 -4.41 -1.50 2.30
C GLY A 56 -5.47 -2.09 3.23
N GLY A 57 -6.33 -1.25 3.82
CA GLY A 57 -7.60 -1.71 4.39
C GLY A 57 -8.68 -1.92 3.33
N ASP A 58 -8.58 -1.20 2.21
CA ASP A 58 -9.47 -1.30 1.07
C ASP A 58 -9.30 -2.63 0.32
N GLU A 59 -10.38 -3.15 -0.25
CA GLU A 59 -10.40 -4.46 -0.92
C GLU A 59 -9.64 -4.46 -2.23
N GLY A 60 -9.86 -3.44 -3.08
CA GLY A 60 -9.17 -3.35 -4.36
C GLY A 60 -7.67 -3.20 -4.18
N VAL A 61 -7.25 -2.46 -3.14
CA VAL A 61 -5.83 -2.34 -2.79
C VAL A 61 -5.26 -3.66 -2.27
N ASP A 62 -5.96 -4.36 -1.38
CA ASP A 62 -5.49 -5.67 -0.87
C ASP A 62 -5.35 -6.71 -1.99
N GLU A 63 -6.30 -6.76 -2.92
CA GLU A 63 -6.23 -7.66 -4.07
C GLU A 63 -5.07 -7.32 -5.00
N ALA A 64 -4.91 -6.04 -5.36
CA ALA A 64 -3.82 -5.59 -6.22
C ALA A 64 -2.45 -5.89 -5.59
N VAL A 65 -2.31 -5.64 -4.29
CA VAL A 65 -1.10 -5.99 -3.53
C VAL A 65 -0.90 -7.50 -3.49
N GLY A 66 -1.94 -8.29 -3.20
CA GLY A 66 -1.86 -9.75 -3.16
C GLY A 66 -1.35 -10.32 -4.49
N ARG A 67 -1.87 -9.85 -5.63
CA ARG A 67 -1.39 -10.24 -6.97
C ARG A 67 0.05 -9.82 -7.21
N GLY A 68 0.38 -8.56 -6.92
CA GLY A 68 1.72 -8.02 -7.12
C GLY A 68 2.79 -8.76 -6.31
N LEU A 69 2.55 -8.96 -5.01
CA LEU A 69 3.46 -9.69 -4.12
C LEU A 69 3.73 -11.13 -4.62
N ALA A 70 2.73 -11.79 -5.20
CA ALA A 70 2.88 -13.15 -5.72
C ALA A 70 3.74 -13.20 -7.00
N GLN A 71 3.74 -12.14 -7.80
CA GLN A 71 4.46 -12.05 -9.06
C GLN A 71 5.88 -11.45 -8.90
N THR A 72 6.13 -10.68 -7.85
CA THR A 72 7.45 -10.10 -7.58
C THR A 72 8.41 -11.14 -6.98
N PRO A 73 9.64 -11.27 -7.51
CA PRO A 73 10.69 -12.12 -6.93
C PRO A 73 10.96 -11.81 -5.46
N ILE A 74 11.36 -12.81 -4.68
CA ILE A 74 11.56 -12.65 -3.24
C ILE A 74 12.73 -11.71 -2.92
N ASP A 75 13.78 -11.75 -3.74
CA ASP A 75 15.00 -10.94 -3.57
C ASP A 75 14.72 -9.43 -3.56
N THR A 76 13.66 -9.01 -4.27
CA THR A 76 13.21 -7.60 -4.31
C THR A 76 12.82 -7.06 -2.94
N TRP A 77 12.38 -7.92 -2.01
CA TRP A 77 11.89 -7.50 -0.70
C TRP A 77 12.98 -7.47 0.37
N LEU A 78 14.15 -8.06 0.12
CA LEU A 78 15.21 -8.23 1.12
C LEU A 78 15.64 -6.88 1.71
N ASP A 79 15.92 -5.90 0.86
CA ASP A 79 16.38 -4.55 1.27
C ASP A 79 15.35 -3.76 2.09
N VAL A 80 14.06 -4.10 1.96
CA VAL A 80 12.95 -3.40 2.64
C VAL A 80 12.33 -4.21 3.77
N THR A 81 12.88 -5.38 4.09
CA THR A 81 12.41 -6.26 5.18
C THR A 81 12.21 -5.50 6.50
N PRO A 82 13.11 -4.59 6.96
CA PRO A 82 12.89 -3.84 8.20
C PRO A 82 11.60 -3.00 8.19
N GLN A 83 11.23 -2.43 7.04
CA GLN A 83 10.03 -1.60 6.89
C GLN A 83 8.76 -2.46 6.89
N VAL A 84 8.84 -3.66 6.32
CA VAL A 84 7.76 -4.66 6.34
C VAL A 84 7.54 -5.17 7.77
N ILE A 85 8.61 -5.50 8.51
CA ILE A 85 8.53 -5.95 9.92
C ILE A 85 7.88 -4.87 10.80
N ALA A 86 8.17 -3.59 10.57
CA ALA A 86 7.56 -2.48 11.31
C ALA A 86 6.02 -2.44 11.20
N ARG A 87 5.42 -3.20 10.28
CA ARG A 87 3.97 -3.30 10.09
C ARG A 87 3.34 -4.60 10.57
N ILE A 88 4.09 -5.51 11.20
CA ILE A 88 3.57 -6.80 11.69
C ILE A 88 2.41 -6.65 12.70
N HIS A 89 2.38 -5.55 13.46
CA HIS A 89 1.30 -5.23 14.42
C HIS A 89 0.31 -4.19 13.88
N SER A 90 0.14 -4.08 12.57
CA SER A 90 -0.85 -3.18 11.98
C SER A 90 -2.26 -3.47 12.51
N LYS A 91 -2.98 -2.41 12.88
CA LYS A 91 -4.40 -2.49 13.29
C LYS A 91 -5.31 -2.95 12.14
N ARG A 92 -4.89 -2.76 10.88
CA ARG A 92 -5.63 -3.24 9.70
C ARG A 92 -5.32 -4.71 9.44
N ARG A 93 -6.34 -5.55 9.56
CA ARG A 93 -6.24 -7.01 9.43
C ARG A 93 -5.64 -7.45 8.09
N ARG A 94 -6.16 -6.94 6.97
CA ARG A 94 -5.67 -7.27 5.61
C ARG A 94 -4.17 -6.98 5.45
N VAL A 95 -3.74 -5.78 5.82
CA VAL A 95 -2.31 -5.40 5.84
C VAL A 95 -1.49 -6.37 6.68
N ARG A 96 -1.93 -6.71 7.89
CA ARG A 96 -1.22 -7.63 8.78
C ARG A 96 -1.09 -9.02 8.18
N GLU A 97 -2.16 -9.57 7.62
CA GLU A 97 -2.17 -10.90 6.99
C GLU A 97 -1.20 -10.95 5.80
N ARG A 98 -1.19 -9.92 4.94
CA ARG A 98 -0.27 -9.79 3.81
C ARG A 98 1.19 -9.62 4.24
N VAL A 99 1.45 -8.79 5.26
CA VAL A 99 2.79 -8.59 5.84
C VAL A 99 3.34 -9.91 6.37
N LEU A 100 2.55 -10.63 7.16
CA LEU A 100 2.96 -11.94 7.70
C LEU A 100 3.24 -12.94 6.57
N ALA A 101 2.36 -13.01 5.56
CA ALA A 101 2.56 -13.89 4.41
C ALA A 101 3.84 -13.57 3.63
N LEU A 102 4.18 -12.28 3.48
CA LEU A 102 5.44 -11.87 2.85
C LEU A 102 6.65 -12.26 3.70
N LEU A 103 6.62 -11.98 5.02
CA LEU A 103 7.73 -12.32 5.91
C LEU A 103 7.99 -13.83 6.00
N VAL A 104 6.94 -14.66 5.99
CA VAL A 104 7.07 -16.12 5.94
C VAL A 104 7.71 -16.61 4.63
N ARG A 105 7.59 -15.86 3.53
CA ARG A 105 8.25 -16.20 2.27
C ARG A 105 9.72 -15.76 2.22
N VAL A 106 10.07 -14.70 2.97
CA VAL A 106 11.43 -14.15 3.03
C VAL A 106 12.32 -14.89 4.03
N ALA A 107 11.73 -15.37 5.13
CA ALA A 107 12.41 -16.12 6.20
C ALA A 107 12.60 -17.60 5.84
#